data_AF-A0A7R9TYK4-F1
#
_entry.id   AF-A0A7R9TYK4-F1
#
_cell.length_a   1.000
_cell.length_b   1.000
_cell.length_c   1.000
_cell.angle_alpha   90.00
_cell.angle_beta   90.00
_cell.angle_gamma   90.00
#
_symmetry.space_group_name_H-M   'P 1'
#
loop_
_entity.id
_entity.type
_entity.pdbx_description
1 polymer ?
#
loop_
_entity_poly.entity_id
_entity_poly.type
_entity_poly.pdbx_seq_one_letter_code
_entity_poly.pdbx_strand_id
1 'polypeptide(L)'
;GAEDKRAGSSGDAGVYGLYSVIKRSPVGGMGDEKKLEFLETAVGKWVNSVTQWELDALGEYKVRKCQERAPAKDIAEARQDINATVASNAVVLYSFTACPWCVKAKKLLDDAEVQYVTIEVDEQGA
;
A
#
# COMPACT_ATOMS: atom_id res chain seq x y z
N GLY A 1 -8.25 30.90 -7.75
CA GLY A 1 -8.80 30.14 -6.62
C GLY A 1 -7.82 29.05 -6.35
N ALA A 2 -7.23 29.03 -5.16
CA ALA A 2 -6.04 28.24 -4.85
C ALA A 2 -6.33 26.73 -4.92
N GLU A 3 -5.70 26.05 -5.88
CA GLU A 3 -5.51 24.61 -5.86
C GLU A 3 -4.58 24.30 -4.67
N ASP A 4 -5.16 23.69 -3.64
CA ASP A 4 -4.44 23.19 -2.47
C ASP A 4 -3.57 22.00 -2.91
N LYS A 5 -2.37 22.32 -3.39
CA LYS A 5 -1.30 21.35 -3.59
C LYS A 5 -0.88 20.83 -2.23
N ARG A 6 -1.59 19.81 -1.74
CA ARG A 6 -1.10 18.94 -0.67
C ARG A 6 0.02 18.06 -1.22
N ALA A 7 1.11 18.71 -1.62
CA ALA A 7 2.40 18.08 -1.81
C ALA A 7 2.71 17.34 -0.51
N GLY A 8 2.86 16.01 -0.60
CA GLY A 8 3.18 15.14 0.52
C GLY A 8 4.26 15.79 1.39
N SER A 9 3.85 16.22 2.57
CA SER A 9 4.74 16.94 3.47
C SER A 9 5.86 15.98 3.89
N SER A 10 7.02 16.54 4.22
CA SER A 10 8.18 15.83 4.78
C SER A 10 7.87 14.95 6.01
N GLY A 11 6.66 15.03 6.57
CA GLY A 11 6.13 14.16 7.64
C GLY A 11 5.52 12.83 7.20
N ASP A 12 5.33 12.57 5.90
CA ASP A 12 4.69 11.34 5.38
C ASP A 12 5.64 10.13 5.29
N ALA A 13 6.95 10.37 5.15
CA ALA A 13 7.94 9.31 5.03
C ALA A 13 8.01 8.39 6.27
N GLY A 14 7.71 8.90 7.47
CA GLY A 14 7.72 8.13 8.70
C GLY A 14 6.54 7.17 8.87
N VAL A 15 5.42 7.44 8.18
CA VAL A 15 4.20 6.64 8.23
C VAL A 15 4.19 5.61 7.11
N TYR A 16 4.52 6.05 5.90
CA TYR A 16 4.59 5.18 4.72
C TYR A 16 5.92 4.40 4.62
N GLY A 17 6.91 4.69 5.48
CA GLY A 17 8.12 3.89 5.68
C GLY A 17 8.78 3.40 4.40
N LEU A 18 9.12 2.12 4.35
CA LEU A 18 9.75 1.48 3.19
C LEU A 18 8.93 1.54 1.89
N TYR A 19 7.59 1.63 1.95
CA TYR A 19 6.79 1.85 0.74
C TYR A 19 7.17 3.17 0.05
N SER A 20 7.38 4.25 0.82
CA SER A 20 7.82 5.53 0.26
C SER A 20 9.22 5.47 -0.38
N VAL A 21 10.09 4.61 0.15
CA VAL A 21 11.42 4.34 -0.41
C VAL A 21 11.29 3.58 -1.74
N ILE A 22 10.43 2.55 -1.78
CA ILE A 22 10.20 1.73 -2.98
C ILE A 22 9.56 2.58 -4.08
N LYS A 23 8.53 3.37 -3.77
CA LYS A 23 7.87 4.27 -4.71
C LYS A 23 8.83 5.25 -5.38
N ARG A 24 9.86 5.71 -4.67
CA ARG A 24 10.90 6.63 -5.17
C ARG A 24 12.10 5.91 -5.81
N SER A 25 12.21 4.60 -5.62
CA SER A 25 13.25 3.79 -6.21
C SER A 25 12.93 3.44 -7.67
N PRO A 26 13.92 2.95 -8.46
CA PRO A 26 13.66 2.42 -9.79
C PRO A 26 12.58 1.33 -9.81
N VAL A 27 12.46 0.51 -8.75
CA VAL A 27 11.48 -0.58 -8.64
C VAL A 27 10.04 -0.08 -8.69
N GLY A 28 9.77 1.11 -8.13
CA GLY A 28 8.43 1.69 -8.11
C GLY A 28 7.88 1.99 -9.51
N GLY A 29 8.76 2.37 -10.45
CA GLY A 29 8.42 2.66 -11.84
C GLY A 29 8.59 1.49 -12.81
N MET A 30 8.97 0.30 -12.33
CA MET A 30 9.10 -0.89 -13.17
C MET A 30 7.73 -1.44 -13.57
N GLY A 31 7.68 -2.09 -14.74
CA GLY A 31 6.54 -2.95 -15.11
C GLY A 31 6.43 -4.18 -14.20
N ASP A 32 5.25 -4.76 -14.17
CA ASP A 32 4.87 -5.82 -13.21
C ASP A 32 5.78 -7.06 -13.30
N GLU A 33 6.14 -7.52 -14.49
CA GLU A 33 7.08 -8.64 -14.67
C GLU A 33 8.43 -8.37 -14.00
N LYS A 34 8.96 -7.16 -14.14
CA LYS A 34 10.25 -6.76 -13.54
C LYS A 34 10.13 -6.58 -12.03
N LYS A 35 8.97 -6.15 -11.53
CA LYS A 35 8.69 -6.13 -10.09
C LYS A 35 8.68 -7.55 -9.52
N LEU A 36 8.12 -8.53 -10.24
CA LEU A 36 8.14 -9.93 -9.85
C LEU A 36 9.55 -10.52 -9.87
N GLU A 37 10.34 -10.24 -10.92
CA GLU A 37 11.74 -10.65 -11.00
C GLU A 37 12.55 -10.06 -9.83
N PHE A 38 12.36 -8.76 -9.53
CA PHE A 38 13.00 -8.10 -8.40
C PHE A 38 12.79 -8.85 -7.09
N LEU A 39 11.57 -9.31 -6.80
CA LEU A 39 11.25 -10.06 -5.57
C LEU A 39 12.05 -11.36 -5.43
N GLU A 40 12.50 -11.95 -6.53
CA GLU A 40 13.27 -13.19 -6.50
C GLU A 40 14.78 -12.98 -6.37
N THR A 41 15.25 -11.75 -6.59
CA THR A 41 16.67 -11.38 -6.41
C THR A 41 17.08 -11.39 -4.93
N ALA A 42 18.39 -11.51 -4.67
CA ALA A 42 18.94 -11.40 -3.32
C ALA A 42 18.61 -10.06 -2.66
N VAL A 43 18.62 -8.97 -3.45
CA VAL A 43 18.26 -7.63 -2.98
C VAL A 43 16.77 -7.56 -2.64
N GLY A 44 15.89 -8.07 -3.50
CA GLY A 44 14.45 -8.10 -3.24
C GLY A 44 14.08 -8.93 -2.01
N LYS A 45 14.73 -10.08 -1.82
CA LYS A 45 14.56 -10.92 -0.62
C LYS A 45 15.05 -10.21 0.65
N TRP A 46 16.18 -9.51 0.58
CA TRP A 46 16.66 -8.70 1.69
C TRP A 46 15.72 -7.53 2.01
N VAL A 47 15.26 -6.80 1.00
CA VAL A 47 14.26 -5.72 1.16
C VAL A 47 13.00 -6.28 1.82
N ASN A 48 12.51 -7.45 1.38
CA ASN A 48 11.36 -8.12 2.00
C ASN A 48 11.58 -8.44 3.48
N SER A 49 12.76 -8.93 3.86
CA SER A 49 13.09 -9.17 5.28
C SER A 49 13.07 -7.89 6.11
N VAL A 50 13.60 -6.79 5.56
CA VAL A 50 13.54 -5.47 6.22
C VAL A 50 12.11 -4.96 6.32
N THR A 51 11.28 -5.13 5.27
CA THR A 51 9.85 -4.80 5.30
C THR A 51 9.14 -5.53 6.43
N GLN A 52 9.33 -6.84 6.53
CA GLN A 52 8.69 -7.67 7.55
C GLN A 52 9.11 -7.24 8.95
N TRP A 53 10.41 -7.02 9.16
CA TRP A 53 10.90 -6.50 10.43
C TRP A 53 10.29 -5.12 10.77
N GLU A 54 10.18 -4.22 9.80
CA GLU A 54 9.58 -2.90 10.01
C GLU A 54 8.10 -2.99 10.38
N LEU A 55 7.35 -3.91 9.76
CA LEU A 55 5.95 -4.17 10.09
C LEU A 55 5.81 -4.73 11.50
N ASP A 56 6.63 -5.70 11.87
CA ASP A 56 6.60 -6.32 13.21
C ASP A 56 7.01 -5.34 14.31
N ALA A 57 8.04 -4.54 14.08
CA ALA A 57 8.59 -3.63 15.08
C ALA A 57 7.81 -2.30 15.19
N LEU A 58 7.30 -1.79 14.07
CA LEU A 58 6.76 -0.42 13.99
C LEU A 58 5.33 -0.34 13.44
N GLY A 59 4.70 -1.47 13.08
CA GLY A 59 3.37 -1.49 12.47
C GLY A 59 2.32 -0.77 13.31
N GLU A 60 2.14 -1.17 14.57
CA GLU A 60 1.19 -0.53 15.49
C GLU A 60 1.50 0.94 15.73
N TYR A 61 2.79 1.28 15.86
CA TYR A 61 3.24 2.66 16.01
C TYR A 61 2.80 3.52 14.83
N LYS A 62 2.96 3.02 13.60
CA LYS A 62 2.56 3.72 12.38
C LYS A 62 1.04 3.90 12.29
N VAL A 63 0.27 2.84 12.58
CA VAL A 63 -1.21 2.91 12.60
C VAL A 63 -1.68 3.98 13.58
N ARG A 64 -1.15 3.98 14.81
CA ARG A 64 -1.47 5.00 15.81
C ARG A 64 -1.13 6.40 15.31
N LYS A 65 0.03 6.59 14.66
CA LYS A 65 0.42 7.89 14.10
C LYS A 65 -0.47 8.34 12.95
N CYS A 66 -1.01 7.43 12.13
CA CYS A 66 -2.06 7.75 11.16
C CYS A 66 -3.32 8.27 11.86
N GLN A 67 -3.78 7.55 12.88
CA GLN A 67 -5.01 7.86 13.61
C GLN A 67 -4.92 9.19 14.37
N GLU A 68 -3.77 9.52 14.96
CA GLU A 68 -3.54 10.81 15.62
C GLU A 68 -3.60 12.01 14.65
N ARG A 69 -3.29 11.78 13.37
CA ARG A 69 -3.26 12.83 12.34
C ARG A 69 -4.56 12.94 11.55
N ALA A 70 -5.31 11.85 11.45
CA ALA A 70 -6.56 11.81 10.73
C ALA A 70 -7.69 12.41 11.59
N PRO A 71 -8.54 13.29 11.03
CA PRO A 71 -9.80 13.67 11.67
C PRO A 71 -10.60 12.42 12.05
N ALA A 72 -11.22 12.42 13.23
CA ALA A 72 -12.03 11.28 13.70
C ALA A 72 -13.18 10.94 12.74
N LYS A 73 -13.70 11.95 12.03
CA LYS A 73 -14.70 11.81 10.97
C LYS A 73 -14.16 10.92 9.83
N ASP A 74 -12.98 11.24 9.31
CA ASP A 74 -12.36 10.51 8.20
C ASP A 74 -12.09 9.04 8.56
N ILE A 75 -11.73 8.75 9.82
CA ILE A 75 -11.55 7.36 10.30
C ILE A 75 -12.89 6.60 10.31
N ALA A 76 -13.96 7.25 10.75
CA ALA A 76 -15.29 6.64 10.81
C ALA A 76 -15.86 6.39 9.41
N GLU A 77 -15.72 7.36 8.50
CA GLU A 77 -16.13 7.23 7.09
C GLU A 77 -15.32 6.12 6.40
N ALA A 78 -13.99 6.12 6.50
CA ALA A 78 -13.16 5.06 5.93
C ALA A 78 -13.52 3.67 6.46
N ARG A 79 -13.85 3.56 7.75
CA ARG A 79 -14.30 2.28 8.34
C ARG A 79 -15.64 1.82 7.75
N GLN A 80 -16.59 2.75 7.55
CA GLN A 80 -17.87 2.44 6.94
C GLN A 80 -17.68 1.97 5.49
N ASP A 81 -16.83 2.64 4.72
CA ASP A 81 -16.54 2.31 3.32
C ASP A 81 -15.85 0.96 3.19
N ILE A 82 -14.85 0.67 4.04
CA ILE A 82 -14.18 -0.63 4.09
C ILE A 82 -15.20 -1.73 4.41
N ASN A 83 -16.05 -1.53 5.43
CA ASN A 83 -17.04 -2.52 5.83
C ASN A 83 -18.05 -2.78 4.71
N ALA A 84 -18.54 -1.74 4.03
CA ALA A 84 -19.46 -1.88 2.91
C ALA A 84 -18.82 -2.62 1.73
N THR A 85 -17.56 -2.30 1.42
CA THR A 85 -16.79 -2.93 0.34
C THR A 85 -16.57 -4.41 0.61
N VAL A 86 -16.12 -4.77 1.83
CA VAL A 86 -15.90 -6.17 2.22
C VAL A 86 -17.22 -6.94 2.33
N ALA A 87 -18.32 -6.31 2.78
CA ALA A 87 -19.62 -6.97 2.83
C ALA A 87 -20.20 -7.29 1.44
N SER A 88 -19.84 -6.51 0.42
CA SER A 88 -20.38 -6.64 -0.94
C SER A 88 -19.54 -7.51 -1.87
N ASN A 89 -18.34 -7.93 -1.46
CA ASN A 89 -17.38 -8.63 -2.32
C ASN A 89 -16.78 -9.83 -1.60
N ALA A 90 -16.65 -10.96 -2.31
CA ALA A 90 -16.08 -12.18 -1.74
C ALA A 90 -14.58 -12.04 -1.43
N VAL A 91 -13.84 -11.33 -2.29
CA VAL A 91 -12.41 -11.06 -2.11
C VAL A 91 -12.13 -9.61 -2.49
N VAL A 92 -11.44 -8.90 -1.61
CA VAL A 92 -11.03 -7.50 -1.81
C VAL A 92 -9.53 -7.40 -1.57
N LEU A 93 -8.81 -6.81 -2.53
CA LEU A 93 -7.39 -6.51 -2.43
C LEU A 93 -7.20 -4.99 -2.34
N TYR A 94 -6.86 -4.50 -1.16
CA TYR A 94 -6.33 -3.14 -1.01
C TYR A 94 -4.84 -3.16 -1.38
N SER A 95 -4.46 -2.37 -2.38
CA SER A 95 -3.10 -2.37 -2.92
C SER A 95 -2.56 -0.97 -3.17
N PHE A 96 -1.26 -0.92 -3.45
CA PHE A 96 -0.59 0.26 -3.95
C PHE A 96 0.01 -0.02 -5.33
N THR A 97 -0.13 0.91 -6.27
CA THR A 97 0.32 0.75 -7.66
C THR A 97 1.82 0.46 -7.80
N ALA A 98 2.65 1.11 -6.97
CA ALA A 98 4.11 0.97 -6.97
C ALA A 98 4.62 -0.28 -6.22
N CYS A 99 3.75 -1.02 -5.53
CA CYS A 99 4.16 -2.07 -4.61
C CYS A 99 4.41 -3.42 -5.32
N PRO A 100 5.64 -3.97 -5.30
CA PRO A 100 5.93 -5.24 -5.96
C PRO A 100 5.21 -6.43 -5.29
N TRP A 101 4.98 -6.37 -3.97
CA TRP A 101 4.22 -7.41 -3.27
C TRP A 101 2.74 -7.40 -3.65
N CYS A 102 2.15 -6.24 -3.94
CA CYS A 102 0.78 -6.17 -4.45
C CYS A 102 0.66 -6.83 -5.83
N VAL A 103 1.64 -6.62 -6.72
CA VAL A 103 1.70 -7.33 -8.02
C VAL A 103 1.76 -8.84 -7.81
N LYS A 104 2.58 -9.32 -6.85
CA LYS A 104 2.65 -10.75 -6.51
C LYS A 104 1.32 -11.28 -5.98
N ALA A 105 0.63 -10.54 -5.12
CA ALA A 105 -0.68 -10.95 -4.59
C ALA A 105 -1.75 -11.06 -5.69
N LYS A 106 -1.83 -10.07 -6.60
CA LYS A 106 -2.73 -10.10 -7.76
C LYS A 106 -2.47 -11.32 -8.63
N LYS A 107 -1.20 -11.54 -9.00
CA LYS A 107 -0.80 -12.69 -9.79
C LYS A 107 -1.21 -14.02 -9.13
N LEU A 108 -1.06 -14.15 -7.82
CA LEU A 108 -1.47 -15.36 -7.11
C LEU A 108 -3.00 -15.58 -7.13
N LEU A 109 -3.79 -14.51 -7.06
CA LEU A 109 -5.25 -14.58 -7.18
C LEU A 109 -5.68 -14.92 -8.60
N ASP A 110 -5.03 -14.30 -9.60
CA ASP A 110 -5.27 -14.55 -11.03
C ASP A 110 -4.91 -16.01 -11.39
N ASP A 111 -3.74 -16.49 -10.96
CA ASP A 111 -3.28 -17.87 -11.19
C ASP A 111 -4.19 -18.90 -10.50
N ALA A 112 -4.90 -18.51 -9.44
CA ALA A 112 -5.87 -19.33 -8.73
C ALA A 112 -7.30 -19.21 -9.30
N GLU A 113 -7.49 -18.43 -10.38
CA GLU A 113 -8.79 -18.15 -11.00
C GLU A 113 -9.84 -17.59 -10.01
N VAL A 114 -9.38 -16.87 -8.99
CA VAL A 114 -10.23 -16.24 -7.98
C VAL A 114 -10.65 -14.85 -8.48
N GLN A 115 -11.95 -14.57 -8.45
CA GLN A 115 -12.44 -13.22 -8.71
C GLN A 115 -12.25 -12.33 -7.48
N TYR A 116 -11.67 -11.15 -7.66
CA TYR A 116 -11.46 -10.16 -6.60
C TYR A 116 -11.67 -8.75 -7.11
N VAL A 117 -12.01 -7.85 -6.19
CA VAL A 117 -11.99 -6.40 -6.45
C VAL A 117 -10.69 -5.82 -5.93
N THR A 118 -10.02 -5.00 -6.74
CA THR A 118 -8.82 -4.26 -6.33
C THR A 118 -9.18 -2.83 -6.00
N ILE A 119 -8.67 -2.33 -4.87
CA ILE A 119 -8.76 -0.94 -4.46
C ILE A 119 -7.33 -0.37 -4.33
N GLU A 120 -6.93 0.47 -5.27
CA GLU A 120 -5.61 1.13 -5.27
C GLU A 120 -5.63 2.35 -4.35
N VAL A 121 -5.15 2.20 -3.12
CA VAL A 121 -5.28 3.24 -2.08
C VAL A 121 -4.44 4.49 -2.39
N ASP A 122 -3.41 4.40 -3.22
CA ASP A 122 -2.62 5.56 -3.68
C ASP A 122 -3.23 6.28 -4.89
N GLU A 123 -4.31 5.76 -5.47
CA GLU A 123 -5.10 6.43 -6.49
C GLU A 123 -6.38 7.09 -5.90
N GLN A 124 -6.74 6.75 -4.67
CA GLN A 124 -7.93 7.28 -3.98
C GLN A 124 -7.76 8.70 -3.40
N GLY A 125 -6.88 9.53 -3.98
CA GLY A 125 -6.69 10.92 -3.57
C GLY A 125 -5.96 11.76 -4.63
N ALA A 126 -6.75 12.51 -5.41
CA ALA A 126 -6.38 13.78 -6.04
C ALA A 126 -7.24 14.89 -5.46
#